data_AF-S4PFL2-F1
#
_entry.id   AF-S4PFL2-F1
#
_cell.length_a   1.000
_cell.length_b   1.000
_cell.length_c   1.000
_cell.angle_alpha   90.00
_cell.angle_beta   90.00
_cell.angle_gamma   90.00
#
_symmetry.space_group_name_H-M   'P 1'
#
loop_
_entity.id
_entity.type
_entity.pdbx_description
1 polymer ?
#
loop_
_entity_poly.entity_id
_entity_poly.type
_entity_poly.pdbx_seq_one_letter_code
_entity_poly.pdbx_strand_id
1 'polypeptide(L)'
;MFCGDLGNDVTDELLTRTFGKYTSFQRAKVIRDKRTNKSKGFGFVSFKDPGDFIKAMKEMDGRYVGSRPIKLRKSSWKNRSLDIVRKKEKEKAALLSLLMAGNMN
;
A
#
# COMPACT_ATOMS: atom_id res chain seq x y z
N MET A 1 -0.03 -3.56 3.62
CA MET A 1 -1.15 -4.29 4.23
C MET A 1 -2.45 -3.66 3.78
N PHE A 2 -3.42 -4.45 3.31
CA PHE A 2 -4.76 -3.94 3.02
C PHE A 2 -5.57 -3.93 4.32
N CYS A 3 -6.30 -2.84 4.54
CA CYS A 3 -7.16 -2.59 5.69
C CYS A 3 -8.59 -2.35 5.19
N GLY A 4 -9.44 -3.37 5.23
CA GLY A 4 -10.81 -3.30 4.74
C GLY A 4 -11.84 -3.19 5.86
N ASP A 5 -13.08 -3.01 5.44
CA ASP A 5 -14.26 -2.91 6.32
C ASP A 5 -14.23 -1.73 7.28
N LEU A 6 -13.48 -0.68 6.92
CA LEU A 6 -13.32 0.51 7.75
C LEU A 6 -14.64 1.28 7.85
N GLY A 7 -14.91 1.82 9.04
CA GLY A 7 -15.99 2.78 9.26
C GLY A 7 -15.70 4.13 8.59
N ASN A 8 -16.74 4.94 8.41
CA ASN A 8 -16.60 6.30 7.85
C ASN A 8 -15.82 7.25 8.76
N ASP A 9 -15.77 6.94 10.05
CA ASP A 9 -15.00 7.61 11.11
C ASP A 9 -13.49 7.29 11.05
N VAL A 10 -13.08 6.28 10.27
CA VAL A 10 -11.66 5.90 10.18
C VAL A 10 -10.91 6.85 9.24
N THR A 11 -9.82 7.42 9.77
CA THR A 11 -8.93 8.35 9.06
C THR A 11 -7.49 7.82 8.96
N ASP A 12 -6.66 8.52 8.17
CA ASP A 12 -5.23 8.24 8.04
C ASP A 12 -4.55 8.32 9.41
N GLU A 13 -4.93 9.30 10.23
CA GLU A 13 -4.42 9.54 11.57
C GLU A 13 -4.84 8.45 12.54
N LEU A 14 -6.09 7.97 12.45
CA LEU A 14 -6.56 6.87 13.30
C LEU A 14 -5.75 5.59 13.00
N LEU A 15 -5.62 5.22 11.73
CA LEU A 15 -4.79 4.07 11.35
C LEU A 15 -3.32 4.27 11.77
N THR A 16 -2.79 5.48 11.64
CA THR A 16 -1.42 5.80 12.08
C THR A 16 -1.25 5.57 13.58
N ARG A 17 -2.19 6.04 14.41
CA ARG A 17 -2.16 5.79 15.86
C ARG A 17 -2.30 4.30 16.19
N THR A 18 -3.20 3.60 15.51
CA THR A 18 -3.45 2.16 15.74
C THR A 18 -2.23 1.30 15.41
N PHE A 19 -1.55 1.57 14.30
CA PHE A 19 -0.42 0.77 13.83
C PHE A 19 0.96 1.36 14.20
N GLY A 20 1.01 2.57 14.75
CA GLY A 20 2.26 3.22 15.19
C GLY A 20 2.98 2.50 16.33
N LYS A 21 2.30 1.58 17.03
CA LYS A 21 2.92 0.70 18.04
C LYS A 21 3.93 -0.31 17.47
N TYR A 22 3.92 -0.54 16.15
CA TYR A 22 4.88 -1.41 15.49
C TYR A 22 6.05 -0.55 14.98
N THR A 23 7.26 -0.84 15.45
CA THR A 23 8.46 0.00 15.25
C THR A 23 8.74 0.30 13.78
N SER A 24 8.48 -0.66 12.89
CA SER A 24 8.74 -0.50 11.47
C SER A 24 7.60 0.17 10.68
N PHE A 25 6.55 0.65 11.33
CA PHE A 25 5.48 1.40 10.67
C PHE A 25 6.05 2.55 9.81
N GLN A 26 5.48 2.73 8.62
CA GLN A 26 5.91 3.76 7.66
C GLN A 26 4.80 4.77 7.37
N ARG A 27 3.62 4.28 7.00
CA ARG A 27 2.53 5.13 6.52
C ARG A 27 1.20 4.39 6.60
N ALA A 28 0.13 5.14 6.85
CA ALA A 28 -1.24 4.72 6.65
C ALA A 28 -1.96 5.65 5.66
N LYS A 29 -2.89 5.10 4.88
CA LYS A 29 -3.74 5.87 3.97
C LYS A 29 -5.11 5.24 3.80
N VAL A 30 -6.18 5.96 4.14
CA VAL A 30 -7.56 5.63 3.81
C VAL A 30 -7.84 6.12 2.40
N ILE A 31 -8.42 5.24 1.58
CA ILE A 31 -8.79 5.58 0.22
C ILE A 31 -10.16 6.25 0.23
N ARG A 32 -10.19 7.45 -0.33
CA ARG A 32 -11.38 8.28 -0.46
C ARG A 32 -11.75 8.43 -1.93
N ASP A 33 -13.03 8.61 -2.19
CA ASP A 33 -13.51 9.03 -3.50
C ASP A 33 -13.00 10.45 -3.81
N LYS A 34 -12.45 10.65 -5.01
CA LYS A 34 -11.79 11.93 -5.36
C LYS A 34 -12.75 13.10 -5.47
N ARG A 35 -14.02 12.85 -5.81
CA ARG A 35 -15.01 13.90 -6.04
C ARG A 35 -15.73 14.27 -4.74
N THR A 36 -16.07 13.26 -3.94
CA THR A 36 -16.89 13.45 -2.73
C THR A 36 -16.07 13.47 -1.44
N ASN A 37 -14.79 13.10 -1.50
CA ASN A 37 -13.90 12.92 -0.34
C ASN A 37 -14.40 11.93 0.72
N LYS A 38 -15.45 11.16 0.41
CA LYS A 38 -15.99 10.11 1.29
C LYS A 38 -15.08 8.90 1.27
N SER A 39 -14.92 8.26 2.43
CA SER A 39 -14.16 7.00 2.55
C SER A 39 -14.77 5.93 1.64
N LYS A 40 -13.91 5.12 1.00
CA LYS A 40 -14.34 3.92 0.28
C LYS A 40 -14.43 2.69 1.18
N GLY A 41 -14.27 2.85 2.50
CA GLY A 41 -14.31 1.75 3.47
C GLY A 41 -13.06 0.89 3.51
N PHE A 42 -11.95 1.36 2.92
CA PHE A 42 -10.67 0.66 2.97
C PHE A 42 -9.48 1.63 2.93
N GLY A 43 -8.34 1.11 3.33
CA GLY A 43 -7.07 1.79 3.35
C GLY A 43 -5.90 0.83 3.31
N PHE A 44 -4.71 1.38 3.48
CA PHE A 44 -3.46 0.63 3.45
C PHE A 44 -2.52 1.12 4.52
N VAL A 45 -1.77 0.18 5.08
CA VAL A 45 -0.68 0.43 6.02
C VAL A 45 0.59 -0.23 5.49
N SER A 46 1.71 0.48 5.53
CA SER A 46 3.03 -0.03 5.13
C SER A 46 3.95 -0.15 6.33
N PHE A 47 4.70 -1.25 6.37
CA PHE A 47 5.77 -1.52 7.31
C PHE A 47 7.07 -1.69 6.53
N LYS A 48 8.19 -1.33 7.14
CA LYS A 48 9.53 -1.58 6.59
C LYS A 48 9.94 -3.03 6.83
N ASP A 49 9.57 -3.59 7.98
CA ASP A 49 9.96 -4.94 8.38
C ASP A 49 8.83 -5.96 8.13
N PRO A 50 9.10 -7.11 7.49
CA PRO A 50 8.12 -8.16 7.28
C PRO A 50 7.62 -8.83 8.57
N GLY A 51 8.44 -8.91 9.61
CA GLY A 51 8.06 -9.50 10.91
C GLY A 51 6.98 -8.69 11.60
N ASP A 52 7.14 -7.37 11.66
CA ASP A 52 6.09 -6.45 12.16
C ASP A 52 4.82 -6.51 11.32
N PHE A 53 4.92 -6.68 10.00
CA PHE A 53 3.75 -6.88 9.14
C PHE A 53 2.96 -8.13 9.57
N ILE A 54 3.65 -9.26 9.78
CA ILE A 54 3.02 -10.53 10.18
C ILE A 54 2.41 -10.39 11.58
N LYS A 55 3.13 -9.75 12.51
CA LYS A 55 2.67 -9.49 13.87
C LYS A 55 1.40 -8.63 13.88
N ALA A 56 1.41 -7.52 13.15
CA ALA A 56 0.26 -6.64 13.01
C ALA A 56 -0.95 -7.36 12.40
N MET A 57 -0.72 -8.16 11.35
CA MET A 57 -1.75 -8.98 10.72
C MET A 57 -2.42 -9.94 11.71
N LYS A 58 -1.63 -10.63 12.55
CA LYS A 58 -2.13 -11.59 13.54
C LYS A 58 -2.87 -10.92 14.70
N GLU A 59 -2.37 -9.80 15.19
CA GLU A 59 -2.91 -9.15 16.40
C GLU A 59 -4.15 -8.29 16.12
N MET A 60 -4.21 -7.67 14.94
CA MET A 60 -5.18 -6.61 14.64
C MET A 60 -6.31 -7.05 13.71
N ASP A 61 -6.22 -8.20 13.01
CA ASP A 61 -7.33 -8.66 12.18
C ASP A 61 -8.56 -8.95 13.05
N GLY A 62 -9.71 -8.42 12.64
CA GLY A 62 -10.98 -8.50 13.38
C GLY A 62 -11.09 -7.57 14.59
N ARG A 63 -10.05 -6.80 14.94
CA ARG A 63 -10.13 -5.81 16.03
C ARG A 63 -10.93 -4.58 15.61
N TYR A 64 -11.63 -3.96 16.56
CA TYR A 64 -12.31 -2.70 16.29
C TYR A 64 -11.30 -1.57 16.06
N VAL A 65 -11.47 -0.89 14.93
CA VAL A 65 -10.77 0.36 14.60
C VAL A 65 -11.83 1.36 14.18
N GLY A 66 -12.12 2.31 15.06
CA GLY A 66 -13.31 3.14 14.93
C GLY A 66 -14.58 2.33 15.20
N SER A 67 -15.61 2.53 14.38
CA SER A 67 -16.93 1.92 14.55
C SER A 67 -17.05 0.46 14.07
N ARG A 68 -16.02 -0.12 13.43
CA ARG A 68 -16.12 -1.44 12.77
C ARG A 68 -14.88 -2.33 13.02
N PRO A 69 -15.03 -3.67 12.99
CA PRO A 69 -13.89 -4.58 13.02
C PRO A 69 -13.11 -4.50 11.70
N ILE A 70 -11.81 -4.25 11.79
CA ILE A 70 -10.94 -4.15 10.63
C ILE A 70 -10.69 -5.52 9.99
N LYS A 71 -10.72 -5.60 8.66
CA LYS A 71 -10.35 -6.80 7.90
C LYS A 71 -8.99 -6.62 7.25
N LEU A 72 -7.99 -7.33 7.75
CA LEU A 72 -6.64 -7.25 7.25
C LEU A 72 -6.35 -8.36 6.23
N ARG A 73 -5.68 -7.99 5.13
CA ARG A 73 -5.21 -8.94 4.10
C ARG A 73 -3.85 -8.53 3.56
N LYS A 74 -3.13 -9.49 2.95
CA LYS A 74 -2.02 -9.16 2.06
C LYS A 74 -2.55 -8.25 0.94
N SER A 75 -1.86 -7.14 0.73
CA SER A 75 -2.27 -6.17 -0.28
C SER A 75 -1.89 -6.69 -1.65
N SER A 76 -2.83 -6.72 -2.59
CA SER A 76 -2.55 -6.88 -4.03
C SER A 76 -2.26 -5.55 -4.71
N TRP A 77 -2.23 -4.44 -3.95
CA TRP A 77 -1.93 -3.11 -4.50
C TRP A 77 -0.53 -3.13 -5.11
N LYS A 78 -0.47 -3.35 -6.43
CA LYS A 78 0.70 -3.07 -7.24
C LYS A 78 1.02 -1.61 -7.03
N ASN A 79 2.18 -1.35 -6.43
CA ASN A 79 2.66 0.01 -6.29
C ASN A 79 2.69 0.59 -7.71
N ARG A 80 1.87 1.61 -8.00
CA ARG A 80 1.83 2.21 -9.35
C ARG A 80 3.23 2.68 -9.77
N SER A 81 4.10 2.97 -8.80
CA SER A 81 5.52 3.23 -9.01
C SER A 81 6.30 2.05 -9.58
N LEU A 82 6.04 0.79 -9.19
CA LEU A 82 6.74 -0.37 -9.73
C LEU A 82 6.36 -0.62 -11.19
N ASP A 83 5.10 -0.42 -11.55
CA ASP A 83 4.66 -0.53 -12.95
C ASP A 83 5.27 0.60 -13.79
N ILE A 84 5.38 1.82 -13.23
CA ILE A 84 6.07 2.96 -13.87
C ILE A 84 7.58 2.69 -14.02
N VAL A 85 8.25 2.17 -12.98
CA VAL A 85 9.67 1.83 -13.00
C VAL A 85 9.93 0.72 -14.01
N ARG A 86 9.16 -0.37 -13.99
CA ARG A 86 9.26 -1.45 -14.99
C ARG A 86 9.05 -0.94 -16.41
N LYS A 87 8.10 -0.02 -16.62
CA LYS A 87 7.89 0.60 -17.94
C LYS A 87 9.13 1.38 -18.39
N LYS A 88 9.69 2.24 -17.52
CA LYS A 88 10.92 3.00 -17.81
C LYS A 88 12.14 2.10 -18.06
N GLU A 89 12.30 1.04 -17.30
CA GLU A 89 13.41 0.08 -17.50
C GLU A 89 13.26 -0.67 -18.82
N LYS A 90 12.04 -1.07 -19.18
CA LYS A 90 11.76 -1.74 -20.46
C LYS A 90 12.04 -0.81 -21.65
N GLU A 91 11.64 0.46 -21.56
CA GLU A 91 11.93 1.50 -22.56
C GLU A 91 13.44 1.73 -22.70
N LYS A 92 14.16 1.85 -21.58
CA LYS A 92 15.62 2.00 -21.57
C LYS A 92 16.34 0.80 -22.18
N ALA A 93 15.91 -0.42 -21.84
CA ALA A 93 16.50 -1.65 -22.37
C ALA A 93 16.26 -1.78 -23.89
N ALA A 94 15.07 -1.42 -24.36
CA ALA A 94 14.77 -1.42 -25.80
C ALA A 94 15.64 -0.42 -26.57
N LEU A 95 15.84 0.79 -26.03
CA LEU A 95 16.71 1.80 -26.63
C LEU A 95 18.17 1.33 -26.68
N LEU A 96 18.66 0.73 -25.58
CA LEU A 96 20.02 0.18 -25.52
C LEU A 96 20.21 -0.92 -26.56
N SER A 97 19.24 -1.83 -26.70
CA SER A 97 19.27 -2.90 -27.69
C SER A 97 19.33 -2.37 -29.13
N LEU A 98 18.61 -1.29 -29.43
CA LEU A 98 18.63 -0.68 -30.77
C LEU A 98 19.99 -0.02 -31.07
N LEU A 99 20.58 0.66 -30.08
CA LEU A 99 21.92 1.26 -30.21
C LEU A 99 23.00 0.20 -30.42
N MET A 100 22.90 -0.94 -29.72
CA MET A 100 23.84 -2.06 -29.87
C MET A 100 23.69 -2.78 -31.22
N ALA A 101 22.46 -2.93 -31.72
CA ALA A 101 22.19 -3.52 -33.03
C ALA A 101 22.63 -2.61 -34.20
N GLY A 102 22.54 -1.29 -34.05
CA GLY A 102 22.98 -0.32 -35.05
C GLY A 102 24.50 -0.20 -35.21
N ASN A 103 25.29 -0.79 -34.31
CA ASN A 103 26.74 -0.67 -34.27
C ASN A 103 27.48 -1.94 -34.74
N MET A 104 26.75 -2.90 -35.34
CA MET A 104 27.26 -4.15 -35.91
C MET A 104 27.27 -4.19 -37.46
N ASN A 105 27.14 -3.03 -38.12
CA ASN A 105 27.26 -2.90 -39.59
C ASN A 105 28.50 -2.09 -39.96
#